data_AF-A0AAE0TJ29-F1
#
_entry.id   AF-A0AAE0TJ29-F1
#
_cell.length_a   1.000
_cell.length_b   1.000
_cell.length_c   1.000
_cell.angle_alpha   90.00
_cell.angle_beta   90.00
_cell.angle_gamma   90.00
#
_symmetry.space_group_name_H-M   'P 1'
#
loop_
_entity.id
_entity.type
_entity.pdbx_description
1 polymer ?
#
loop_
_entity_poly.entity_id
_entity_poly.type
_entity_poly.pdbx_seq_one_letter_code
_entity_poly.pdbx_strand_id
1 'polypeptide(L)'
;MIPLLDMRSPKSSASYVIDMASSSQQEAERQEKDLDVCRRHLQTSNFQVEALETECSRLLSMEDQLVSVFIMLQKGRTQCLSRKTLGQLILDVIDSSFSDDGQDMTADQFLRCLQQALTDCPLLAFG
;
A
#
# COMPACT_ATOMS: atom_id res chain seq x y z
N MET A 1 -43.40 -5.74 -74.30
CA MET A 1 -42.38 -5.20 -73.36
C MET A 1 -42.75 -5.66 -71.97
N ILE A 2 -41.97 -6.57 -71.38
CA ILE A 2 -42.11 -7.02 -69.98
C ILE A 2 -40.83 -6.58 -69.28
N PRO A 3 -40.87 -5.96 -68.08
CA PRO A 3 -39.66 -5.52 -67.40
C PRO A 3 -38.90 -6.72 -66.81
N LEU A 4 -37.59 -6.76 -67.07
CA LEU A 4 -36.64 -7.64 -66.38
C LEU A 4 -36.63 -7.28 -64.88
N LEU A 5 -37.16 -8.18 -64.07
CA LEU A 5 -36.91 -8.20 -62.63
C LEU A 5 -35.42 -8.50 -62.43
N ASP A 6 -34.67 -7.50 -61.97
CA ASP A 6 -33.30 -7.66 -61.47
C ASP A 6 -33.36 -8.49 -60.17
N MET A 7 -33.28 -9.80 -60.34
CA MET A 7 -33.15 -10.78 -59.27
C MET A 7 -31.74 -10.69 -58.71
N ARG A 8 -31.49 -9.71 -57.83
CA ARG A 8 -30.32 -9.74 -56.93
C ARG A 8 -30.31 -11.10 -56.24
N SER A 9 -29.33 -11.91 -56.63
CA SER A 9 -29.16 -13.27 -56.13
C SER A 9 -29.16 -13.28 -54.60
N PRO A 10 -29.97 -14.13 -53.94
CA PRO A 10 -29.87 -14.28 -52.50
C PRO A 10 -28.45 -14.78 -52.20
N LYS A 11 -27.73 -14.07 -51.32
CA LYS A 11 -26.45 -14.56 -50.80
C LYS A 11 -26.67 -16.00 -50.34
N SER A 12 -25.89 -16.94 -50.90
CA SER A 12 -25.95 -18.36 -50.57
C SER A 12 -25.92 -18.53 -49.05
N SER A 13 -26.74 -19.43 -48.50
CA SER A 13 -26.81 -19.71 -47.06
C SER A 13 -25.43 -19.97 -46.44
N ALA A 14 -24.47 -20.46 -47.24
CA ALA A 14 -23.07 -20.62 -46.85
C ALA A 14 -22.36 -19.28 -46.53
N SER A 15 -22.66 -18.20 -47.26
CA SER A 15 -22.09 -16.86 -47.01
C SER A 15 -22.55 -16.29 -45.67
N TYR A 16 -23.82 -16.49 -45.31
CA TYR A 16 -24.35 -16.04 -44.02
C TYR A 16 -23.73 -16.81 -42.85
N VAL A 17 -23.49 -18.12 -43.00
CA VAL A 17 -22.85 -18.94 -41.96
C VAL A 17 -21.39 -18.54 -41.74
N ILE A 18 -20.66 -18.21 -42.81
CA ILE A 18 -19.27 -17.74 -42.73
C ILE A 18 -19.18 -16.35 -42.09
N ASP A 19 -20.08 -15.44 -42.44
CA ASP A 19 -20.15 -14.09 -41.85
C ASP A 19 -20.52 -14.14 -40.35
N MET A 20 -21.44 -15.05 -39.96
CA MET A 20 -21.77 -15.27 -38.54
C MET A 20 -20.61 -15.90 -37.76
N ALA A 21 -19.94 -16.92 -38.32
CA ALA A 21 -18.81 -17.57 -37.65
C ALA A 21 -17.63 -16.60 -37.44
N SER A 22 -17.34 -15.75 -38.43
CA SER A 22 -16.28 -14.72 -38.33
C SER A 22 -16.65 -13.60 -37.36
N SER A 23 -17.92 -13.18 -37.30
CA SER A 23 -18.39 -12.24 -36.27
C SER A 23 -18.30 -12.83 -34.87
N SER A 24 -18.70 -14.08 -34.67
CA SER A 24 -18.59 -14.76 -33.37
C SER A 24 -17.14 -14.95 -32.93
N GLN A 25 -16.24 -15.23 -33.86
CA GLN A 25 -14.81 -15.36 -33.57
C GLN A 25 -14.20 -14.01 -33.18
N GLN A 26 -14.57 -12.92 -33.87
CA GLN A 26 -14.09 -11.58 -33.55
C GLN A 26 -14.62 -11.07 -32.20
N GLU A 27 -15.83 -11.46 -31.80
CA GLU A 27 -16.40 -11.16 -30.49
C GLU A 27 -15.70 -11.96 -29.37
N ALA A 28 -15.38 -13.24 -29.61
CA ALA A 28 -14.59 -14.06 -28.69
C ALA A 28 -13.19 -13.47 -28.45
N GLU A 29 -12.50 -13.02 -29.51
CA GLU A 29 -11.19 -12.36 -29.38
C GLU A 29 -11.25 -11.03 -28.61
N ARG A 30 -12.35 -10.28 -28.73
CA ARG A 30 -12.56 -9.06 -27.94
C ARG A 30 -12.79 -9.39 -26.47
N GLN A 31 -13.64 -10.37 -26.18
CA GLN A 31 -13.89 -10.82 -24.81
C GLN A 31 -12.63 -11.36 -24.15
N GLU A 32 -11.78 -12.09 -24.88
CA GLU A 32 -10.50 -12.57 -24.37
C GLU A 32 -9.57 -11.40 -23.99
N LYS A 33 -9.48 -10.37 -24.84
CA LYS A 33 -8.72 -9.15 -24.54
C LYS A 33 -9.27 -8.40 -23.33
N ASP A 34 -10.59 -8.29 -23.20
CA ASP A 34 -11.22 -7.63 -22.06
C ASP A 34 -10.97 -8.41 -20.76
N LEU A 35 -10.99 -9.74 -20.80
CA LEU A 35 -10.64 -10.60 -19.67
C LEU A 35 -9.16 -10.43 -19.28
N ASP A 36 -8.25 -10.35 -20.24
CA ASP A 36 -6.82 -10.11 -19.98
C ASP A 36 -6.55 -8.73 -19.37
N VAL A 37 -7.26 -7.70 -19.84
CA VAL A 37 -7.21 -6.35 -19.24
C VAL A 37 -7.74 -6.39 -17.81
N CYS A 38 -8.90 -7.03 -17.60
CA CYS A 38 -9.49 -7.20 -16.27
C CYS A 38 -8.54 -7.94 -15.31
N ARG A 39 -7.91 -9.01 -15.78
CA ARG A 39 -6.93 -9.79 -15.00
C ARG A 39 -5.74 -8.95 -14.56
N ARG A 40 -5.19 -8.13 -15.46
CA ARG A 40 -4.10 -7.21 -15.12
C ARG A 40 -4.53 -6.14 -14.12
N HIS A 41 -5.72 -5.57 -14.29
CA HIS A 41 -6.26 -4.61 -13.32
C HIS A 41 -6.45 -5.22 -11.94
N LEU A 42 -6.97 -6.45 -11.87
CA LEU A 42 -7.13 -7.17 -10.61
C LEU A 42 -5.77 -7.42 -9.95
N GLN A 43 -4.75 -7.84 -10.70
CA GLN A 43 -3.40 -8.04 -10.18
C GLN A 43 -2.81 -6.74 -9.60
N THR A 44 -2.91 -5.63 -10.33
CA THR A 44 -2.45 -4.32 -9.84
C THR A 44 -3.21 -3.89 -8.60
N SER A 45 -4.54 -4.06 -8.59
CA SER A 45 -5.37 -3.74 -7.43
C SER A 45 -4.98 -4.56 -6.20
N ASN A 46 -4.70 -5.85 -6.37
CA ASN A 46 -4.27 -6.70 -5.27
C ASN A 46 -2.93 -6.24 -4.68
N PHE A 47 -1.96 -5.87 -5.52
CA PHE A 47 -0.69 -5.32 -5.05
C PHE A 47 -0.88 -3.99 -4.28
N GLN A 48 -1.78 -3.13 -4.76
CA GLN A 48 -2.11 -1.87 -4.06
C GLN A 48 -2.76 -2.12 -2.70
N VAL A 49 -3.66 -3.11 -2.61
CA VAL A 49 -4.28 -3.51 -1.34
C VAL A 49 -3.21 -4.04 -0.37
N GLU A 50 -2.33 -4.93 -0.82
CA GLU A 50 -1.25 -5.48 0.01
C GLU A 50 -0.29 -4.38 0.53
N ALA A 51 0.05 -3.40 -0.33
CA ALA A 51 0.84 -2.25 0.07
C ALA A 51 0.13 -1.39 1.14
N LEU A 52 -1.19 -1.18 0.99
CA LEU A 52 -2.00 -0.46 1.98
C LEU A 52 -2.11 -1.22 3.30
N GLU A 53 -2.31 -2.53 3.26
CA GLU A 53 -2.35 -3.38 4.46
C GLU A 53 -1.02 -3.35 5.23
N THR A 54 0.09 -3.34 4.50
CA THR A 54 1.44 -3.19 5.06
C THR A 54 1.60 -1.83 5.74
N GLU A 55 1.17 -0.75 5.07
CA GLU A 55 1.28 0.60 5.61
C GLU A 55 0.36 0.81 6.83
N CYS A 56 -0.85 0.27 6.80
CA CYS A 56 -1.75 0.26 7.97
C CYS A 56 -1.11 -0.47 9.16
N SER A 57 -0.51 -1.63 8.93
CA SER A 57 0.21 -2.37 9.98
C SER A 57 1.38 -1.58 10.54
N ARG A 58 2.13 -0.88 9.69
CA ARG A 58 3.22 0.01 10.09
C ARG A 58 2.73 1.17 10.95
N LEU A 59 1.62 1.80 10.57
CA LEU A 59 1.01 2.90 11.32
C LEU A 59 0.47 2.46 12.68
N LEU A 60 -0.18 1.29 12.77
CA LEU A 60 -0.63 0.72 14.04
C LEU A 60 0.54 0.42 14.98
N SER A 61 1.63 -0.13 14.46
CA SER A 61 2.87 -0.33 15.24
C SER A 61 3.43 1.00 15.77
N MET A 62 3.44 2.06 14.95
CA MET A 62 3.87 3.40 15.41
C MET A 62 2.93 3.98 16.47
N GLU A 63 1.62 3.74 16.37
CA GLU A 63 0.64 4.15 17.38
C GLU A 63 0.95 3.49 18.74
N ASP A 64 1.19 2.17 18.75
CA ASP A 64 1.58 1.45 19.97
C ASP A 64 2.87 1.99 20.59
N GLN A 65 3.87 2.30 19.76
CA GLN A 65 5.12 2.92 20.22
C GLN A 65 4.88 4.31 20.83
N LEU A 66 4.05 5.15 20.20
CA LEU A 66 3.69 6.47 20.72
C LEU A 66 2.96 6.38 22.06
N VAL A 67 2.03 5.44 22.19
CA VAL A 67 1.34 5.18 23.46
C VAL A 67 2.34 4.77 24.54
N SER A 68 3.28 3.87 24.21
CA SER A 68 4.33 3.45 25.14
C SER A 68 5.22 4.62 25.59
N VAL A 69 5.71 5.43 24.64
CA VAL A 69 6.49 6.65 24.92
C VAL A 69 5.70 7.60 25.79
N PHE A 70 4.43 7.84 25.48
CA PHE A 70 3.56 8.71 26.29
C PHE A 70 3.44 8.23 27.74
N ILE A 71 3.21 6.94 27.95
CA ILE A 71 3.13 6.33 29.29
C ILE A 71 4.44 6.53 30.06
N MET A 72 5.59 6.30 29.42
CA MET A 72 6.91 6.50 30.04
C MET A 72 7.18 7.97 30.39
N LEU A 73 6.80 8.90 29.52
CA LEU A 73 6.91 10.33 29.79
C LEU A 73 5.99 10.76 30.95
N GLN A 74 4.77 10.21 31.01
CA GLN A 74 3.86 10.44 32.12
C GLN A 74 4.43 9.91 33.44
N LYS A 75 5.03 8.71 33.44
CA LYS A 75 5.76 8.15 34.58
C LYS A 75 6.93 9.05 34.99
N GLY A 76 7.74 9.50 34.03
CA GLY A 76 8.84 10.43 34.28
C GLY A 76 8.38 11.73 34.92
N ARG A 77 7.23 12.26 34.49
CA ARG A 77 6.62 13.44 35.12
C ARG A 77 6.25 13.18 36.58
N THR A 78 5.67 12.01 36.90
CA THR A 78 5.33 11.65 38.29
C THR A 78 6.56 11.43 39.18
N GLN A 79 7.70 11.06 38.58
CA GLN A 79 8.98 10.84 39.25
C GLN A 79 9.89 12.08 39.24
N CYS A 80 9.35 13.25 38.87
CA CYS A 80 10.08 14.51 38.81
C CYS A 80 11.32 14.46 37.90
N LEU A 81 11.26 13.70 36.80
CA LEU A 81 12.31 13.69 35.78
C LEU A 81 12.53 15.12 35.28
N SER A 82 13.78 15.60 35.42
CA SER A 82 14.10 16.97 35.06
C SER A 82 13.98 17.17 33.55
N ARG A 83 13.53 18.36 33.13
CA ARG A 83 13.50 18.74 31.71
C ARG A 83 14.87 18.62 31.04
N LYS A 84 15.94 18.88 31.80
CA LYS A 84 17.32 18.76 31.33
C LYS A 84 17.67 17.30 31.01
N THR A 85 17.33 16.37 31.90
CA THR A 85 17.58 14.94 31.71
C THR A 85 16.79 14.40 30.52
N LEU A 86 15.50 14.74 30.44
CA LEU A 86 14.66 14.34 29.30
C LEU A 86 15.18 14.93 27.98
N GLY A 87 15.57 16.22 27.99
CA GLY A 87 16.15 16.87 26.82
C GLY A 87 17.44 16.19 26.37
N GLN A 88 18.32 15.82 27.30
CA GLN A 88 19.55 15.09 26.96
C GLN A 88 19.25 13.73 26.34
N LEU A 89 18.33 12.95 26.92
CA LEU A 89 17.94 11.65 26.39
C LEU A 89 17.41 11.76 24.94
N ILE A 90 16.56 12.75 24.68
CA ILE A 90 16.05 13.00 23.32
C ILE A 90 17.19 13.39 22.36
N LEU A 91 18.12 14.24 22.80
CA LEU A 91 19.27 14.65 21.99
C LEU A 91 20.22 13.48 21.72
N ASP A 92 20.47 12.60 22.68
CA ASP A 92 21.30 11.42 22.50
C ASP A 92 20.70 10.46 21.45
N VAL A 93 19.36 10.31 21.45
CA VAL A 93 18.64 9.56 20.41
C VAL A 93 18.79 10.25 19.05
N ILE A 94 18.59 11.57 18.98
CA ILE A 94 18.78 12.35 17.74
C ILE A 94 20.21 12.19 17.22
N ASP A 95 21.23 12.40 18.05
CA ASP A 95 22.64 12.35 17.64
C ASP A 95 23.02 10.94 17.14
N SER A 96 22.59 9.89 17.84
CA SER A 96 22.81 8.49 17.39
C SER A 96 22.10 8.17 16.08
N SER A 97 21.02 8.89 15.75
CA SER A 97 20.27 8.71 14.52
C SER A 97 20.94 9.32 13.28
N PHE A 98 21.83 10.29 13.45
CA PHE A 98 22.57 10.94 12.36
C PHE A 98 24.00 10.42 12.22
N SER A 99 24.37 9.40 12.99
CA SER A 99 25.75 8.94 13.13
C SER A 99 26.20 7.92 12.08
N ASP A 100 25.31 7.38 11.24
CA ASP A 100 25.64 6.27 10.34
C ASP A 100 25.17 6.51 8.89
N ASP A 101 26.13 6.56 7.97
CA ASP A 101 26.02 6.38 6.50
C ASP A 101 25.02 7.22 5.68
N GLY A 102 24.52 8.34 6.20
CA GLY A 102 23.70 9.27 5.40
C GLY A 102 22.35 8.70 4.96
N GLN A 103 21.89 7.63 5.62
CA GLN A 103 20.50 7.20 5.53
C GLN A 103 19.66 8.07 6.45
N ASP A 104 18.65 8.72 5.86
CA ASP A 104 17.65 9.44 6.65
C ASP A 104 16.93 8.45 7.56
N MET A 105 17.04 8.67 8.87
CA MET A 105 16.29 7.89 9.84
C MET A 105 14.78 8.09 9.60
N THR A 106 14.06 6.97 9.51
CA THR A 106 12.59 7.01 9.40
C THR A 106 11.94 7.35 10.75
N ALA A 107 10.74 7.94 10.72
CA ALA A 107 10.00 8.27 11.94
C ALA A 107 9.73 7.05 12.85
N ASP A 108 9.47 5.88 12.25
CA ASP A 108 9.27 4.63 12.99
C ASP A 108 10.56 4.17 13.69
N GLN A 109 11.72 4.32 13.04
CA GLN A 109 13.00 4.00 13.66
C GLN A 109 13.34 4.96 14.80
N PHE A 110 13.05 6.26 14.64
CA PHE A 110 13.20 7.25 15.70
C PHE A 110 12.38 6.90 16.94
N LEU A 111 11.10 6.57 16.74
CA LEU A 111 10.19 6.22 17.83
C LEU A 111 10.66 4.98 18.57
N ARG A 112 11.15 3.96 17.85
CA ARG A 112 11.77 2.77 18.46
C ARG A 112 13.00 3.12 19.30
N CYS A 113 13.92 3.94 18.79
CA CYS A 113 15.10 4.37 19.54
C CYS A 113 14.72 5.18 20.77
N LEU A 114 13.77 6.09 20.66
CA LEU A 114 13.29 6.90 21.78
C LEU A 114 12.60 6.03 22.84
N GLN A 115 11.76 5.09 22.42
CA GLN A 115 11.10 4.14 23.32
C GLN A 115 12.14 3.32 24.09
N GLN A 116 13.16 2.82 23.40
CA GLN A 116 14.24 2.06 24.01
C GLN A 116 15.03 2.91 25.02
N ALA A 117 15.42 4.13 24.64
CA ALA A 117 16.16 5.04 25.53
C ALA A 117 15.37 5.40 26.80
N LEU A 118 14.06 5.61 26.67
CA LEU A 118 13.18 5.84 27.83
C LEU A 118 13.04 4.59 28.70
N THR A 119 12.96 3.40 28.09
CA THR A 119 12.90 2.12 28.80
C THR A 119 14.18 1.87 29.61
N ASP A 120 15.33 2.17 29.01
CA ASP A 120 16.65 1.99 29.62
C ASP A 120 16.99 3.09 30.63
N CYS A 121 16.19 4.16 30.70
CA CYS A 121 16.41 5.25 31.63
C CYS A 121 16.23 4.75 33.08
N PRO A 122 17.29 4.71 33.91
CA PRO A 122 17.20 4.15 35.26
C PRO A 122 16.21 4.89 36.16
N LEU A 123 16.01 6.18 35.88
CA LEU A 123 15.06 7.02 36.62
C LEU A 123 13.61 6.60 36.35
N LEU A 124 13.33 5.99 35.20
CA LEU A 124 12.03 5.46 34.82
C LEU A 124 11.86 3.97 35.16
N ALA A 125 12.97 3.25 35.35
CA ALA A 125 12.98 1.81 35.66
C ALA A 125 12.41 1.47 37.05
N PHE A 126 12.50 2.38 38.02
CA PHE A 126 12.01 2.16 39.39
C PHE A 126 10.68 2.89 39.64
N GLY A 127 9.57 2.18 39.47
CA GLY A 127 8.23 2.64 39.83
C GLY A 127 7.19 1.59 39.50
#